data_AF-A0A146KGN0-F1
#
_entry.id   AF-A0A146KGN0-F1
#
_cell.length_a   1.000
_cell.length_b   1.000
_cell.length_c   1.000
_cell.angle_alpha   90.00
_cell.angle_beta   90.00
_cell.angle_gamma   90.00
#
_symmetry.space_group_name_H-M   'P 1'
#
loop_
_entity.id
_entity.type
_entity.pdbx_description
1 polymer ?
#
loop_
_entity_poly.entity_id
_entity_poly.type
_entity_poly.pdbx_seq_one_letter_code
_entity_poly.pdbx_strand_id
1 'polypeptide(L)'
;PETTSNRLFDTFAQGQNAITTQSLKQHLNGLKFFTTNIELHEIINEVLMLNDQYRTISQKLFRFIRISPPTVQNYSVTLNILAEYTKFNCAYIHKGFITPDAIETALLRENNAKRIDKITLQLMSICFSSEYELVSIKELYYKMKKLIPNTWRKWIQQQLEEGAGEYQIISELSDKFDEEMARKCILDIKNHGYKSVLPE
;
A
#
# COMPACT_ATOMS: atom_id res chain seq x y z
N PRO A 1 -5.26 18.05 5.23
CA PRO A 1 -4.48 17.37 4.15
C PRO A 1 -3.03 17.88 4.06
N GLU A 2 -2.82 19.19 3.94
CA GLU A 2 -1.47 19.78 3.85
C GLU A 2 -0.65 19.58 5.13
N THR A 3 -1.25 19.80 6.29
CA THR A 3 -0.62 19.60 7.61
C THR A 3 -0.16 18.14 7.82
N THR A 4 -0.97 17.16 7.42
CA THR A 4 -0.59 15.74 7.47
C THR A 4 0.56 15.42 6.52
N SER A 5 0.50 15.91 5.28
CA SER A 5 1.55 15.65 4.30
C SER A 5 2.90 16.23 4.74
N ASN A 6 2.89 17.40 5.40
CA ASN A 6 4.10 18.01 5.96
C ASN A 6 4.65 17.17 7.12
N ARG A 7 3.80 16.80 8.09
CA ARG A 7 4.21 15.95 9.22
C ARG A 7 4.78 14.61 8.75
N LEU A 8 4.13 13.98 7.77
CA LEU A 8 4.61 12.73 7.19
C LEU A 8 5.94 12.96 6.47
N PHE A 9 6.06 14.01 5.65
CA PHE A 9 7.32 14.36 5.00
C PHE A 9 8.45 14.50 6.02
N ASP A 10 8.25 15.25 7.10
CA ASP A 10 9.26 15.44 8.15
C ASP A 10 9.64 14.11 8.82
N THR A 11 8.68 13.19 8.97
CA THR A 11 8.91 11.85 9.48
C THR A 11 9.79 11.03 8.54
N PHE A 12 9.59 11.10 7.22
CA PHE A 12 10.43 10.38 6.25
C PHE A 12 11.77 11.07 5.98
N ALA A 13 11.81 12.40 6.06
CA ALA A 13 13.01 13.21 5.80
C ALA A 13 13.91 13.33 7.05
N GLN A 14 13.41 13.00 8.25
CA GLN A 14 14.18 13.02 9.49
C GLN A 14 14.84 14.39 9.75
N GLY A 15 14.09 15.47 9.52
CA GLY A 15 14.57 16.86 9.66
C GLY A 15 15.41 17.38 8.48
N GLN A 16 15.56 16.62 7.40
CA GLN A 16 16.23 17.06 6.17
C GLN A 16 15.25 17.74 5.21
N ASN A 17 15.78 18.48 4.23
CA ASN A 17 14.99 19.14 3.18
C ASN A 17 14.48 18.20 2.07
N ALA A 18 14.88 16.92 2.12
CA ALA A 18 14.50 15.90 1.16
C ALA A 18 14.49 14.51 1.80
N ILE A 19 13.68 13.60 1.27
CA ILE A 19 13.73 12.18 1.64
C ILE A 19 14.91 11.54 0.90
N THR A 20 15.86 11.00 1.66
CA THR A 20 17.05 10.32 1.16
C THR A 20 16.96 8.83 1.47
N THR A 21 17.82 8.01 0.86
CA THR A 21 17.91 6.59 1.20
C THR A 21 18.23 6.37 2.68
N GLN A 22 19.08 7.23 3.27
CA GLN A 22 19.42 7.18 4.69
C GLN A 22 18.24 7.52 5.59
N SER A 23 17.53 8.63 5.32
CA SER A 23 16.38 9.05 6.14
C SER A 23 15.23 8.04 6.04
N LEU A 24 14.99 7.51 4.83
CA LEU A 24 14.00 6.45 4.60
C LEU A 24 14.38 5.18 5.38
N LYS A 25 15.64 4.76 5.34
CA LYS A 25 16.13 3.60 6.11
C LYS A 25 15.89 3.76 7.61
N GLN A 26 16.20 4.94 8.16
CA GLN A 26 16.00 5.23 9.58
C GLN A 26 14.52 5.11 9.97
N HIS A 27 13.63 5.68 9.16
CA HIS A 27 12.19 5.59 9.40
C HIS A 27 11.68 4.14 9.31
N LEU A 28 12.04 3.42 8.25
CA LEU A 28 11.60 2.02 8.07
C LEU A 28 12.11 1.10 9.18
N ASN A 29 13.36 1.27 9.62
CA ASN A 29 13.88 0.56 10.79
C ASN A 29 13.11 0.88 12.07
N GLY A 30 12.64 2.13 12.25
CA GLY A 30 11.76 2.52 13.35
C GLY A 30 10.41 1.79 13.34
N LEU A 31 9.95 1.38 12.15
CA LEU A 31 8.77 0.53 11.95
C LEU A 31 9.08 -0.97 11.99
N LYS A 32 10.32 -1.36 12.30
CA LYS A 32 10.84 -2.74 12.23
C LYS A 32 10.78 -3.35 10.82
N PHE A 33 10.83 -2.51 9.79
CA PHE A 33 11.01 -2.94 8.40
C PHE A 33 12.49 -2.85 8.04
N PHE A 34 13.13 -4.01 7.95
CA PHE A 34 14.55 -4.11 7.60
C PHE A 34 14.67 -4.25 6.08
N THR A 35 14.94 -3.12 5.42
CA THR A 35 15.14 -3.06 3.97
C THR A 35 16.61 -3.00 3.61
N THR A 36 16.98 -3.68 2.53
CA THR A 36 18.30 -3.59 1.91
C THR A 36 18.52 -2.22 1.26
N ASN A 37 19.78 -1.87 1.00
CA ASN A 37 20.08 -0.63 0.29
C ASN A 37 19.52 -0.66 -1.14
N ILE A 38 19.42 -1.81 -1.79
CA ILE A 38 18.89 -1.94 -3.16
C ILE A 38 17.40 -1.55 -3.18
N GLU A 39 16.59 -2.16 -2.30
CA GLU A 39 15.15 -1.84 -2.18
C GLU A 39 14.91 -0.36 -1.84
N LEU A 40 15.76 0.23 -0.98
CA LEU A 40 15.66 1.66 -0.66
C LEU A 40 15.91 2.54 -1.89
N HIS A 41 16.89 2.21 -2.73
CA HIS A 41 17.13 2.94 -3.98
C HIS A 41 15.98 2.75 -4.96
N GLU A 42 15.41 1.55 -5.06
CA GLU A 42 14.24 1.29 -5.90
C GLU A 42 13.04 2.14 -5.49
N ILE A 43 12.74 2.26 -4.19
CA ILE A 43 11.66 3.13 -3.70
C ILE A 43 11.91 4.60 -4.05
N ILE A 44 13.15 5.08 -3.89
CA ILE A 44 13.49 6.47 -4.23
C ILE A 44 13.38 6.70 -5.75
N ASN A 45 13.97 5.81 -6.54
CA ASN A 45 13.97 5.89 -8.00
C ASN A 45 12.56 5.82 -8.57
N GLU A 46 11.69 4.96 -8.03
CA GLU A 46 10.28 4.87 -8.42
C GLU A 46 9.58 6.24 -8.35
N VAL A 47 9.88 7.04 -7.32
CA VAL A 47 9.29 8.37 -7.14
C VAL A 47 9.95 9.41 -8.06
N LEU A 48 11.29 9.36 -8.21
CA LEU A 48 12.02 10.31 -9.07
C LEU A 48 11.69 10.11 -10.55
N MET A 49 11.43 8.87 -10.98
CA MET A 49 10.99 8.55 -12.34
C MET A 49 9.61 9.11 -12.69
N LEU A 50 8.83 9.59 -11.72
CA LEU A 50 7.56 10.26 -12.02
C LEU A 50 7.77 11.61 -12.72
N ASN A 51 8.93 12.25 -12.50
CA ASN A 51 9.26 13.54 -13.11
C ASN A 51 10.78 13.81 -13.07
N ASP A 52 11.39 13.84 -14.24
CA ASP A 52 12.85 14.03 -14.46
C ASP A 52 13.41 15.36 -13.92
N GLN A 53 12.56 16.33 -13.59
CA GLN A 53 13.00 17.61 -13.03
C GLN A 53 13.47 17.49 -11.58
N TYR A 54 13.06 16.45 -10.86
CA TYR A 54 13.44 16.24 -9.46
C TYR A 54 14.65 15.33 -9.35
N ARG A 55 15.72 15.82 -8.71
CA ARG A 55 16.88 15.01 -8.35
C ARG A 55 16.76 14.37 -6.97
N THR A 56 15.82 14.86 -6.16
CA THR A 56 15.55 14.40 -4.80
C THR A 56 14.06 14.50 -4.50
N ILE A 57 13.59 13.71 -3.53
CA ILE A 57 12.19 13.75 -3.11
C ILE A 57 12.00 14.92 -2.15
N SER A 58 11.72 16.09 -2.73
CA SER A 58 11.36 17.30 -2.00
C SER A 58 9.95 17.21 -1.42
N GLN A 59 9.63 18.09 -0.48
CA GLN A 59 8.29 18.21 0.10
C GLN A 59 7.21 18.44 -0.95
N LYS A 60 7.52 19.21 -2.01
CA LYS A 60 6.59 19.48 -3.11
C LYS A 60 6.26 18.20 -3.88
N LEU A 61 7.27 17.41 -4.23
CA LEU A 61 7.08 16.13 -4.91
C LEU A 61 6.35 15.12 -4.01
N PHE A 62 6.73 15.05 -2.74
CA PHE A 62 6.06 14.19 -1.76
C PHE A 62 4.58 14.57 -1.62
N ARG A 63 4.25 15.86 -1.56
CA ARG A 63 2.84 16.29 -1.50
C ARG A 63 2.08 15.92 -2.77
N PHE A 64 2.71 16.03 -3.94
CA PHE A 64 2.10 15.66 -5.21
C PHE A 64 1.69 14.18 -5.26
N ILE A 65 2.54 13.27 -4.79
CA ILE A 65 2.17 11.84 -4.69
C ILE A 65 1.04 11.61 -3.67
N ARG A 66 1.04 12.34 -2.54
CA ARG A 66 0.03 12.16 -1.47
C ARG A 66 -1.39 12.53 -1.89
N ILE A 67 -1.55 13.52 -2.77
CA ILE A 67 -2.88 13.98 -3.24
C ILE A 67 -3.35 13.28 -4.52
N SER A 68 -2.52 12.39 -5.07
CA SER A 68 -2.83 11.71 -6.32
C SER A 68 -4.05 10.79 -6.15
N PRO A 69 -5.01 10.77 -7.10
CA PRO A 69 -6.17 9.90 -7.01
C PRO A 69 -5.82 8.42 -7.26
N PRO A 70 -6.62 7.45 -6.80
CA PRO A 70 -6.36 6.01 -6.98
C PRO A 70 -6.24 5.50 -8.42
N THR A 71 -6.58 6.32 -9.40
CA THR A 71 -6.54 6.01 -10.83
C THR A 71 -5.20 6.32 -11.49
N VAL A 72 -4.30 7.06 -10.84
CA VAL A 72 -3.00 7.42 -11.43
C VAL A 72 -1.85 6.63 -10.81
N GLN A 73 -0.79 6.40 -11.58
CA GLN A 73 0.39 5.65 -11.14
C GLN A 73 1.03 6.22 -9.86
N ASN A 74 1.02 7.54 -9.71
CA ASN A 74 1.59 8.23 -8.55
C ASN A 74 0.94 7.82 -7.22
N TYR A 75 -0.31 7.36 -7.25
CA TYR A 75 -1.00 6.87 -6.06
C TYR A 75 -0.41 5.55 -5.56
N SER A 76 0.04 4.69 -6.47
CA SER A 76 0.51 3.34 -6.15
C SER A 76 2.01 3.25 -5.94
N VAL A 77 2.77 4.35 -5.99
CA VAL A 77 4.21 4.30 -5.68
C VAL A 77 4.45 3.90 -4.23
N THR A 78 5.50 3.12 -4.00
CA THR A 78 5.78 2.47 -2.72
C THR A 78 5.91 3.48 -1.58
N LEU A 79 6.52 4.64 -1.83
CA LEU A 79 6.62 5.70 -0.84
C LEU A 79 5.24 6.23 -0.40
N ASN A 80 4.26 6.31 -1.30
CA ASN A 80 2.92 6.75 -0.96
C ASN A 80 2.18 5.72 -0.11
N ILE A 81 2.38 4.43 -0.40
CA ILE A 81 1.85 3.31 0.40
C ILE A 81 2.44 3.34 1.81
N LEU A 82 3.75 3.50 1.94
CA LEU A 82 4.44 3.64 3.23
C LEU A 82 3.94 4.85 4.03
N ALA A 83 3.66 5.96 3.35
CA ALA A 83 3.11 7.15 3.98
C ALA A 83 1.67 6.94 4.48
N GLU A 84 0.83 6.24 3.70
CA GLU A 84 -0.52 5.87 4.12
C GLU A 84 -0.48 4.92 5.33
N TYR A 85 0.40 3.92 5.31
CA TYR A 85 0.61 3.05 6.46
C TYR A 85 1.08 3.82 7.71
N THR A 86 2.08 4.69 7.55
CA THR A 86 2.61 5.51 8.65
C THR A 86 1.57 6.48 9.23
N LYS A 87 0.62 6.95 8.40
CA LYS A 87 -0.47 7.82 8.87
C LYS A 87 -1.33 7.11 9.91
N PHE A 88 -1.68 5.86 9.66
CA PHE A 88 -2.63 5.11 10.48
C PHE A 88 -1.98 4.19 11.50
N ASN A 89 -0.71 3.82 11.35
CA ASN A 89 0.06 3.09 12.36
C ASN A 89 0.49 4.02 13.53
N CYS A 90 -0.49 4.67 14.16
CA CYS A 90 -0.29 5.67 15.21
C CYS A 90 -0.81 5.23 16.60
N ALA A 91 -1.52 4.09 16.67
CA ALA A 91 -2.01 3.52 17.91
C ALA A 91 -0.88 2.80 18.66
N TYR A 92 -0.76 3.09 19.97
CA TYR A 92 0.30 2.50 20.80
C TYR A 92 0.12 1.00 21.02
N ILE A 93 -1.13 0.53 21.05
CA ILE A 93 -1.52 -0.83 21.44
C ILE A 93 -1.33 -1.83 20.28
N HIS A 94 -1.68 -1.44 19.04
CA HIS A 94 -1.62 -2.30 17.86
C HIS A 94 -0.53 -1.85 16.88
N LYS A 95 0.69 -1.63 17.37
CA LYS A 95 1.84 -1.30 16.51
C LYS A 95 2.04 -2.40 15.46
N GLY A 96 2.13 -2.00 14.20
CA GLY A 96 2.31 -2.94 13.09
C GLY A 96 1.05 -3.15 12.24
N PHE A 97 -0.09 -2.62 12.67
CA PHE A 97 -1.37 -2.79 12.00
C PHE A 97 -2.14 -1.47 11.97
N ILE A 98 -2.98 -1.33 10.95
CA ILE A 98 -4.00 -0.29 10.85
C ILE A 98 -5.28 -0.88 11.43
N THR A 99 -5.86 -0.21 12.42
CA THR A 99 -7.08 -0.61 13.12
C THR A 99 -8.14 0.50 13.03
N PRO A 100 -9.43 0.22 13.29
CA PRO A 100 -10.47 1.24 13.36
C PRO A 100 -10.11 2.41 14.29
N ASP A 101 -9.65 2.12 15.51
CA ASP A 101 -9.23 3.12 16.50
C ASP A 101 -8.08 4.00 16.00
N ALA A 102 -7.13 3.40 15.27
CA ALA A 102 -5.98 4.12 14.74
C ALA A 102 -6.38 5.03 13.57
N ILE A 103 -7.38 4.62 12.77
CA ILE A 103 -8.00 5.44 11.72
C ILE A 103 -8.74 6.63 12.34
N GLU A 104 -9.58 6.37 13.34
CA GLU A 104 -10.30 7.42 14.08
C GLU A 104 -9.32 8.42 14.68
N THR A 105 -8.34 7.94 15.44
CA THR A 105 -7.31 8.77 16.08
C THR A 105 -6.57 9.65 15.06
N ALA A 106 -6.16 9.07 13.93
CA ALA A 106 -5.46 9.81 12.89
C ALA A 106 -6.35 10.88 12.23
N LEU A 107 -7.62 10.58 11.95
CA LEU A 107 -8.54 11.50 11.28
C LEU A 107 -9.08 12.59 12.21
N LEU A 108 -9.26 12.31 13.50
CA LEU A 108 -9.61 13.32 14.51
C LEU A 108 -8.49 14.36 14.66
N ARG A 109 -7.22 13.92 14.67
CA ARG A 109 -6.05 14.84 14.65
C ARG A 109 -6.00 15.74 13.41
N GLU A 110 -6.66 15.34 12.33
CA GLU A 110 -6.78 16.11 11.08
C GLU A 110 -8.04 16.97 11.00
N ASN A 111 -8.86 17.02 12.06
CA ASN A 111 -10.20 17.64 12.06
C ASN A 111 -11.10 17.08 10.95
N ASN A 112 -11.02 15.77 10.70
CA ASN A 112 -11.67 15.10 9.57
C ASN A 112 -12.64 14.00 10.03
N ALA A 113 -13.39 14.26 11.11
CA ALA A 113 -14.29 13.31 11.74
C ALA A 113 -15.34 12.73 10.76
N LYS A 114 -15.85 13.57 9.83
CA LYS A 114 -16.88 13.17 8.84
C LYS A 114 -16.45 12.05 7.90
N ARG A 115 -15.15 11.75 7.81
CA ARG A 115 -14.62 10.71 6.91
C ARG A 115 -14.26 9.41 7.63
N ILE A 116 -14.39 9.34 8.97
CA ILE A 116 -13.99 8.17 9.76
C ILE A 116 -14.68 6.92 9.23
N ASP A 117 -16.01 6.85 9.29
CA ASP A 117 -16.77 5.65 8.88
C ASP A 117 -16.43 5.21 7.47
N LYS A 118 -16.39 6.16 6.53
CA LYS A 118 -16.07 5.87 5.12
C LYS A 118 -14.66 5.30 4.97
N ILE A 119 -13.66 5.87 5.62
CA ILE A 119 -12.27 5.43 5.52
C ILE A 119 -12.06 4.12 6.27
N THR A 120 -12.70 3.94 7.43
CA THR A 120 -12.70 2.70 8.18
C THR A 120 -13.28 1.56 7.35
N LEU A 121 -14.47 1.73 6.77
CA LEU A 121 -15.07 0.72 5.88
C LEU A 121 -14.16 0.41 4.69
N GLN A 122 -13.58 1.44 4.06
CA GLN A 122 -12.67 1.26 2.93
C GLN A 122 -11.42 0.47 3.30
N LEU A 123 -10.78 0.78 4.44
CA LEU A 123 -9.56 0.10 4.86
C LEU A 123 -9.86 -1.28 5.42
N MET A 124 -10.89 -1.44 6.24
CA MET A 124 -11.24 -2.74 6.83
C MET A 124 -11.72 -3.74 5.76
N SER A 125 -12.31 -3.26 4.67
CA SER A 125 -12.65 -4.13 3.51
C SER A 125 -11.43 -4.80 2.84
N ILE A 126 -10.20 -4.37 3.14
CA ILE A 126 -8.98 -4.96 2.56
C ILE A 126 -8.33 -5.99 3.47
N CYS A 127 -8.85 -6.15 4.69
CA CYS A 127 -8.38 -7.15 5.64
C CYS A 127 -8.70 -8.55 5.12
N PHE A 128 -7.70 -9.42 5.06
CA PHE A 128 -7.87 -10.82 4.68
C PHE A 128 -8.49 -11.65 5.81
N SER A 129 -8.52 -11.12 7.04
CA SER A 129 -9.11 -11.77 8.21
C SER A 129 -10.14 -10.87 8.89
N SER A 130 -11.40 -11.03 8.50
CA SER A 130 -12.53 -10.25 9.00
C SER A 130 -12.74 -10.33 10.51
N GLU A 131 -12.21 -11.37 11.17
CA GLU A 131 -12.35 -11.57 12.62
C GLU A 131 -11.58 -10.53 13.47
N TYR A 132 -10.45 -10.02 12.97
CA TYR A 132 -9.56 -9.18 13.77
C TYR A 132 -9.59 -7.70 13.39
N GLU A 133 -10.13 -7.34 12.22
CA GLU A 133 -10.15 -5.96 11.72
C GLU A 133 -8.76 -5.28 11.75
N LEU A 134 -7.72 -6.06 11.41
CA LEU A 134 -6.33 -5.62 11.40
C LEU A 134 -5.81 -5.60 9.96
N VAL A 135 -5.40 -4.43 9.49
CA VAL A 135 -4.80 -4.28 8.16
C VAL A 135 -3.30 -4.11 8.28
N SER A 136 -2.56 -5.10 7.79
CA SER A 136 -1.10 -5.08 7.70
C SER A 136 -0.62 -4.21 6.53
N ILE A 137 0.67 -3.87 6.56
CA ILE A 137 1.32 -3.19 5.42
C ILE A 137 1.22 -4.01 4.12
N LYS A 138 1.23 -5.35 4.21
CA LYS A 138 1.16 -6.23 3.03
C LYS A 138 -0.21 -6.10 2.34
N GLU A 139 -1.29 -6.14 3.11
CA GLU A 139 -2.65 -5.97 2.60
C GLU A 139 -2.83 -4.58 1.96
N LEU A 140 -2.35 -3.54 2.64
CA LEU A 140 -2.37 -2.18 2.09
C LEU A 140 -1.57 -2.08 0.79
N TYR A 141 -0.38 -2.69 0.74
CA TYR A 141 0.47 -2.72 -0.44
C TYR A 141 -0.23 -3.40 -1.62
N TYR A 142 -0.79 -4.59 -1.41
CA TYR A 142 -1.54 -5.32 -2.43
C TYR A 142 -2.74 -4.52 -2.93
N LYS A 143 -3.50 -3.89 -2.03
CA LYS A 143 -4.63 -3.03 -2.41
C LYS A 143 -4.18 -1.86 -3.28
N MET A 144 -3.19 -1.09 -2.83
CA MET A 144 -2.77 0.13 -3.52
C MET A 144 -2.04 -0.15 -4.84
N LYS A 145 -1.29 -1.26 -4.92
CA LYS A 145 -0.69 -1.74 -6.17
C LYS A 145 -1.68 -2.49 -7.08
N LYS A 146 -2.90 -2.77 -6.60
CA LYS A 146 -3.91 -3.60 -7.30
C LYS A 146 -3.35 -4.97 -7.69
N LEU A 147 -2.69 -5.63 -6.74
CA LEU A 147 -2.07 -6.95 -6.90
C LEU A 147 -2.78 -7.99 -6.05
N ILE A 148 -2.90 -9.21 -6.56
CA ILE A 148 -3.39 -10.36 -5.80
C ILE A 148 -2.20 -11.05 -5.10
N PRO A 149 -2.31 -11.43 -3.81
CA PRO A 149 -1.24 -12.11 -3.10
C PRO A 149 -0.78 -13.41 -3.77
N ASN A 150 0.51 -13.76 -3.64
CA ASN A 150 1.09 -14.96 -4.26
C ASN A 150 0.36 -16.26 -3.88
N THR A 151 -0.13 -16.37 -2.63
CA THR A 151 -0.90 -17.54 -2.18
C THR A 151 -2.18 -17.74 -3.00
N TRP A 152 -2.92 -16.66 -3.23
CA TRP A 152 -4.11 -16.68 -4.09
C TRP A 152 -3.75 -16.87 -5.56
N ARG A 153 -2.62 -16.33 -6.03
CA ARG A 153 -2.15 -16.60 -7.40
C ARG A 153 -1.79 -18.08 -7.62
N LYS A 154 -1.14 -18.73 -6.65
CA LYS A 154 -0.87 -20.18 -6.68
C LYS A 154 -2.18 -20.97 -6.71
N TRP A 155 -3.15 -20.58 -5.87
CA TRP A 155 -4.48 -21.19 -5.89
C TRP A 155 -5.20 -21.00 -7.23
N ILE A 156 -5.19 -19.80 -7.82
CA ILE A 156 -5.76 -19.54 -9.16
C ILE A 156 -5.11 -20.44 -10.21
N GLN A 157 -3.77 -20.53 -10.20
CA GLN A 157 -3.05 -21.41 -11.12
C GLN A 157 -3.52 -22.86 -10.97
N GLN A 158 -3.57 -23.36 -9.74
CA GLN A 158 -4.03 -24.72 -9.47
C GLN A 158 -5.46 -24.96 -9.98
N GLN A 159 -6.39 -24.03 -9.75
CA GLN A 159 -7.76 -24.15 -10.24
C GLN A 159 -7.85 -24.16 -11.77
N LEU A 160 -7.03 -23.35 -12.45
CA LEU A 160 -6.95 -23.37 -13.91
C LEU A 160 -6.37 -24.69 -14.44
N GLU A 161 -5.37 -25.26 -13.77
CA GLU A 161 -4.79 -26.57 -14.11
C GLU A 161 -5.76 -27.74 -13.87
N GLU A 162 -6.62 -27.63 -12.85
CA GLU A 162 -7.71 -28.56 -12.56
C GLU A 162 -8.93 -28.41 -13.51
N GLY A 163 -8.91 -27.41 -14.40
CA GLY A 163 -9.95 -27.18 -15.40
C GLY A 163 -11.15 -26.36 -14.91
N ALA A 164 -11.04 -25.66 -13.78
CA ALA A 164 -12.09 -24.78 -13.30
C ALA A 164 -12.34 -23.61 -14.27
N GLY A 165 -13.62 -23.26 -14.46
CA GLY A 165 -14.01 -22.15 -15.32
C GLY A 165 -13.69 -20.79 -14.70
N GLU A 166 -13.30 -19.80 -15.51
CA GLU A 166 -12.94 -18.44 -15.04
C GLU A 166 -14.06 -17.81 -14.20
N TYR A 167 -15.32 -18.02 -14.57
CA TYR A 167 -16.47 -17.50 -13.83
C TYR A 167 -16.54 -18.02 -12.39
N GLN A 168 -16.23 -19.31 -12.19
CA GLN A 168 -16.21 -19.93 -10.86
C GLN A 168 -15.08 -19.33 -10.02
N ILE A 169 -13.87 -19.26 -10.58
CA ILE A 169 -12.70 -18.67 -9.91
C ILE A 169 -12.97 -17.21 -9.51
N ILE A 170 -13.58 -16.42 -10.41
CA ILE A 170 -13.94 -15.02 -10.14
C ILE A 170 -14.97 -14.93 -9.02
N SER A 171 -16.00 -15.79 -9.02
CA SER A 171 -17.03 -15.80 -7.99
C SER A 171 -16.47 -16.10 -6.59
N GLU A 172 -15.41 -16.92 -6.49
CA GLU A 172 -14.77 -17.22 -5.21
C GLU A 172 -13.80 -16.12 -4.74
N LEU A 173 -13.27 -15.35 -5.69
CA LEU A 173 -12.38 -14.22 -5.43
C LEU A 173 -13.13 -12.91 -5.17
N SER A 174 -14.34 -12.73 -5.70
CA SER A 174 -15.10 -11.48 -5.61
C SER A 174 -15.45 -11.07 -4.18
N ASP A 175 -15.52 -12.04 -3.26
CA ASP A 175 -15.74 -11.79 -1.83
C ASP A 175 -14.51 -11.20 -1.14
N LYS A 176 -13.32 -11.33 -1.75
CA LYS A 176 -12.01 -11.00 -1.16
C LYS A 176 -11.27 -9.92 -1.93
N PHE A 177 -11.57 -9.77 -3.21
CA PHE A 177 -10.82 -8.96 -4.15
C PHE A 177 -11.75 -8.23 -5.12
N ASP A 178 -11.26 -7.11 -5.64
CA ASP A 178 -11.91 -6.42 -6.74
C ASP A 178 -12.01 -7.33 -7.98
N GLU A 179 -13.21 -7.42 -8.56
CA GLU A 179 -13.49 -8.33 -9.68
C GLU A 179 -12.61 -8.05 -10.91
N GLU A 180 -12.36 -6.78 -11.21
CA GLU A 180 -11.52 -6.39 -12.34
C GLU A 180 -10.06 -6.85 -12.11
N MET A 181 -9.58 -6.72 -10.87
CA MET A 181 -8.26 -7.22 -10.47
C MET A 181 -8.17 -8.75 -10.57
N ALA A 182 -9.21 -9.47 -10.13
CA ALA A 182 -9.29 -10.93 -10.26
C ALA A 182 -9.25 -11.37 -11.73
N ARG A 183 -10.08 -10.76 -12.58
CA ARG A 183 -10.12 -11.02 -14.04
C ARG A 183 -8.76 -10.84 -14.70
N LYS A 184 -8.09 -9.70 -14.42
CA LYS A 184 -6.74 -9.44 -14.96
C LYS A 184 -5.73 -10.47 -14.48
N CYS A 185 -5.76 -10.83 -13.19
CA CYS A 185 -4.83 -11.82 -12.66
C CYS A 185 -5.01 -13.21 -13.27
N ILE A 186 -6.26 -13.65 -13.47
CA ILE A 186 -6.57 -14.92 -14.13
C ILE A 186 -6.03 -14.92 -15.56
N LEU A 187 -6.30 -13.83 -16.31
CA LEU A 187 -5.82 -13.68 -17.68
C LEU A 187 -4.29 -13.72 -17.77
N ASP A 188 -3.60 -13.01 -16.88
CA ASP A 188 -2.13 -12.99 -16.80
C ASP A 188 -1.57 -14.39 -16.55
N ILE A 189 -2.13 -15.13 -15.59
CA ILE A 189 -1.70 -16.50 -15.26
C ILE A 189 -1.95 -17.44 -16.43
N LYS A 190 -3.09 -17.32 -17.13
CA LYS A 190 -3.41 -18.14 -18.30
C LYS A 190 -2.41 -17.93 -19.44
N ASN A 191 -2.03 -16.67 -19.69
CA ASN A 191 -1.18 -16.31 -20.82
C ASN A 191 0.31 -16.53 -20.55
N HIS A 192 0.74 -16.46 -19.28
CA HIS A 192 2.16 -16.40 -18.94
C HIS A 192 2.61 -17.39 -17.86
N GLY A 193 1.69 -18.22 -17.35
CA GLY A 193 1.90 -19.06 -16.18
C GLY A 193 1.98 -18.25 -14.89
N TYR A 194 2.19 -18.93 -13.77
CA TYR A 194 2.41 -18.26 -12.49
C TYR A 194 3.69 -17.44 -12.50
N LYS A 195 3.57 -16.19 -12.06
CA LYS A 195 4.68 -15.31 -11.74
C LYS A 195 4.46 -14.74 -10.34
N SER A 196 5.49 -14.79 -9.52
CA SER A 196 5.44 -14.17 -8.20
C SER A 196 5.38 -12.65 -8.32
N VAL A 197 4.49 -11.99 -7.58
CA VAL A 197 4.39 -10.51 -7.55
C VAL A 197 5.33 -9.87 -6.53
N LEU A 198 5.85 -10.65 -5.59
CA LEU A 198 6.94 -10.28 -4.70
C LEU A 198 8.03 -11.35 -4.79
N PRO A 199 9.33 -11.01 -4.70
CA PRO A 199 10.38 -12.02 -4.50
C PRO A 199 10.02 -12.87 -3.26
N GLU A 200 10.05 -14.19 -3.40
CA GLU A 200 9.83 -15.12 -2.28
C GLU A 200 11.05 -15.16 -1.35
#